data_AF-A0A1F5H4Z9-F1
#
_entry.id   AF-A0A1F5H4Z9-F1
#
_cell.length_a   1.000
_cell.length_b   1.000
_cell.length_c   1.000
_cell.angle_alpha   90.00
_cell.angle_beta   90.00
_cell.angle_gamma   90.00
#
_symmetry.space_group_name_H-M   'P 1'
#
loop_
_entity.id
_entity.type
_entity.pdbx_description
1 polymer ?
#
loop_
_entity_poly.entity_id
_entity_poly.type
_entity_poly.pdbx_seq_one_letter_code
_entity_poly.pdbx_strand_id
1 'polypeptide(L)'
;MQKTIVTHNSPDFDGIPAIWLLKKFHPDFKDAKLAFVPAGTTYNNEPVDSNPNIVHVDTGYGKFDHHQTDDFTCGAKLVLEWLIKEGYVREDDKALKRLIEVATQLDHGWDTYKWCEKADDRYEFSIHNILTGWKILYPRADEKYVEWATRDLEAIYILLQLKVRAEEQIEEGKKFKTRWGKGVAIYTENESVLDVAIKNDYAVVMRKDPNRGNIRITASNKFNVDLTSAYEMAKEKDPQATWFLHASKVLLRNGSNRNPTMKASKLTIDEMVEILEKA
;
A
#
# COMPACT_ATOMS: atom_id res chain seq x y z
N MET A 1 -32.31 -13.53 2.32
CA MET A 1 -31.58 -14.43 1.41
C MET A 1 -30.12 -14.03 1.41
N GLN A 2 -29.19 -14.98 1.34
CA GLN A 2 -27.75 -14.66 1.26
C GLN A 2 -27.45 -14.00 -0.09
N LYS A 3 -26.67 -12.91 -0.10
CA LYS A 3 -26.23 -12.25 -1.34
C LYS A 3 -25.24 -13.12 -2.10
N THR A 4 -25.19 -12.96 -3.42
CA THR A 4 -24.23 -13.61 -4.31
C THR A 4 -23.48 -12.55 -5.12
N ILE A 5 -22.16 -12.64 -5.15
CA ILE A 5 -21.30 -11.89 -6.06
C ILE A 5 -20.86 -12.85 -7.17
N VAL A 6 -21.06 -12.43 -8.41
CA VAL A 6 -20.78 -13.21 -9.61
C VAL A 6 -19.67 -12.53 -10.38
N THR A 7 -18.66 -13.29 -10.78
CA THR A 7 -17.61 -12.83 -11.71
C THR A 7 -17.31 -13.94 -12.73
N HIS A 8 -16.40 -13.70 -13.67
CA HIS A 8 -16.06 -14.70 -14.66
C HIS A 8 -15.14 -15.81 -14.10
N ASN A 9 -15.15 -16.98 -14.74
CA ASN A 9 -14.20 -18.06 -14.45
C ASN A 9 -12.77 -17.56 -14.69
N SER A 10 -11.81 -18.05 -13.89
CA SER A 10 -10.43 -17.53 -13.88
C SER A 10 -10.40 -16.00 -13.65
N PRO A 11 -11.04 -15.50 -12.56
CA PRO A 11 -11.18 -14.07 -12.30
C PRO A 11 -9.83 -13.36 -12.29
N ASP A 12 -9.77 -12.16 -12.83
CA ASP A 12 -8.54 -11.39 -12.97
C ASP A 12 -8.44 -10.26 -11.94
N PHE A 13 -7.55 -9.30 -12.20
CA PHE A 13 -7.28 -8.18 -11.32
C PHE A 13 -8.21 -6.97 -11.53
N ASP A 14 -9.37 -7.17 -12.18
CA ASP A 14 -10.51 -6.25 -12.11
C ASP A 14 -11.64 -6.83 -11.25
N GLY A 15 -12.13 -8.02 -11.59
CA GLY A 15 -13.19 -8.69 -10.83
C GLY A 15 -12.83 -8.98 -9.36
N ILE A 16 -11.57 -9.34 -9.06
CA ILE A 16 -11.17 -9.65 -7.68
C ILE A 16 -11.20 -8.40 -6.77
N PRO A 17 -10.59 -7.25 -7.12
CA PRO A 17 -10.75 -6.03 -6.33
C PRO A 17 -12.20 -5.58 -6.16
N ALA A 18 -13.06 -5.77 -7.17
CA ALA A 18 -14.50 -5.50 -7.07
C ALA A 18 -15.18 -6.37 -5.99
N ILE A 19 -14.86 -7.67 -5.96
CA ILE A 19 -15.32 -8.60 -4.90
C ILE A 19 -14.85 -8.13 -3.52
N TRP A 20 -13.56 -7.79 -3.39
CA TRP A 20 -12.99 -7.33 -2.12
C TRP A 20 -13.71 -6.08 -1.60
N LEU A 21 -13.93 -5.08 -2.45
CA LEU A 21 -14.66 -3.85 -2.10
C LEU A 21 -16.06 -4.14 -1.53
N LEU A 22 -16.84 -4.96 -2.24
CA LEU A 22 -18.20 -5.33 -1.80
C LEU A 22 -18.17 -6.05 -0.44
N LYS A 23 -17.31 -7.06 -0.29
CA LYS A 23 -17.21 -7.82 0.97
C LYS A 23 -16.68 -6.98 2.13
N LYS A 24 -15.81 -6.01 1.87
CA LYS A 24 -15.18 -5.17 2.88
C LYS A 24 -16.11 -4.08 3.39
N PHE A 25 -16.78 -3.38 2.47
CA PHE A 25 -17.46 -2.11 2.78
C PHE A 25 -18.98 -2.18 2.78
N HIS A 26 -19.60 -3.15 2.08
CA HIS A 26 -21.05 -3.26 2.06
C HIS A 26 -21.54 -4.34 3.05
N PRO A 27 -22.40 -4.01 4.03
CA PRO A 27 -22.79 -4.93 5.10
C PRO A 27 -23.47 -6.21 4.57
N ASP A 28 -24.37 -6.08 3.59
CA ASP A 28 -25.06 -7.25 3.03
C ASP A 28 -24.17 -8.21 2.23
N PHE A 29 -23.03 -7.71 1.72
CA PHE A 29 -22.13 -8.51 0.89
C PHE A 29 -20.98 -9.13 1.68
N LYS A 30 -20.79 -8.78 2.96
CA LYS A 30 -19.72 -9.29 3.82
C LYS A 30 -19.57 -10.80 3.74
N ASP A 31 -20.68 -11.51 3.87
CA ASP A 31 -20.76 -12.97 3.84
C ASP A 31 -21.37 -13.50 2.53
N ALA A 32 -21.27 -12.72 1.44
CA ALA A 32 -21.80 -13.12 0.14
C ALA A 32 -21.08 -14.35 -0.41
N LYS A 33 -21.87 -15.22 -1.04
CA LYS A 33 -21.37 -16.33 -1.84
C LYS A 33 -20.70 -15.81 -3.10
N LEU A 34 -19.71 -16.56 -3.57
CA LEU A 34 -19.11 -16.34 -4.88
C LEU A 34 -19.72 -17.32 -5.88
N ALA A 35 -19.93 -16.86 -7.11
CA ALA A 35 -20.26 -17.70 -8.24
C ALA A 35 -19.40 -17.28 -9.44
N PHE A 36 -19.00 -18.27 -10.24
CA PHE A 36 -18.13 -18.07 -11.39
C PHE A 36 -18.87 -18.52 -12.65
N VAL A 37 -18.86 -17.68 -13.67
CA VAL A 37 -19.58 -17.92 -14.94
C VAL A 37 -18.64 -17.72 -16.13
N PRO A 38 -18.92 -18.25 -17.33
CA PRO A 38 -18.14 -17.87 -18.51
C PRO A 38 -18.13 -16.35 -18.71
N ALA A 39 -17.01 -15.78 -19.16
CA ALA A 39 -16.90 -14.33 -19.36
C ALA A 39 -18.00 -13.81 -20.30
N GLY A 40 -18.57 -12.65 -19.95
CA GLY A 40 -19.68 -12.03 -20.69
C GLY A 40 -21.05 -12.69 -20.48
N THR A 41 -21.16 -13.70 -19.60
CA THR A 41 -22.44 -14.36 -19.28
C THR A 41 -22.96 -13.95 -17.91
N THR A 42 -24.22 -14.29 -17.64
CA THR A 42 -24.90 -14.01 -16.38
C THR A 42 -25.15 -15.28 -15.57
N TYR A 43 -25.52 -15.11 -14.31
CA TYR A 43 -25.78 -16.23 -13.41
C TYR A 43 -27.10 -16.88 -13.80
N ASN A 44 -27.12 -18.20 -13.98
CA ASN A 44 -28.27 -18.97 -14.44
C ASN A 44 -28.89 -18.48 -15.78
N ASN A 45 -28.16 -17.70 -16.59
CA ASN A 45 -28.68 -17.02 -17.78
C ASN A 45 -29.88 -16.10 -17.51
N GLU A 46 -30.02 -15.59 -16.28
CA GLU A 46 -31.02 -14.59 -15.93
C GLU A 46 -30.59 -13.21 -16.48
N PRO A 47 -31.53 -12.29 -16.79
CA PRO A 47 -31.18 -10.93 -17.16
C PRO A 47 -30.32 -10.27 -16.07
N VAL A 48 -29.22 -9.63 -16.46
CA VAL A 48 -28.33 -8.95 -15.52
C VAL A 48 -29.07 -7.88 -14.72
N ASP A 49 -28.68 -7.67 -13.46
CA ASP A 49 -29.28 -6.73 -12.51
C ASP A 49 -30.78 -6.92 -12.18
N SER A 50 -31.42 -7.98 -12.69
CA SER A 50 -32.85 -8.25 -12.43
C SER A 50 -33.15 -8.76 -11.02
N ASN A 51 -32.16 -9.36 -10.35
CA ASN A 51 -32.28 -9.90 -9.00
C ASN A 51 -31.46 -9.06 -8.00
N PRO A 52 -32.09 -8.36 -7.03
CA PRO A 52 -31.37 -7.49 -6.10
C PRO A 52 -30.47 -8.24 -5.11
N ASN A 53 -30.49 -9.58 -5.09
CA ASN A 53 -29.60 -10.41 -4.28
C ASN A 53 -28.37 -10.92 -5.02
N ILE A 54 -28.26 -10.63 -6.32
CA ILE A 54 -27.17 -11.05 -7.18
C ILE A 54 -26.53 -9.80 -7.75
N VAL A 55 -25.21 -9.74 -7.68
CA VAL A 55 -24.43 -8.68 -8.33
C VAL A 55 -23.38 -9.31 -9.23
N HIS A 56 -23.31 -8.84 -10.47
CA HIS A 56 -22.25 -9.19 -11.39
C HIS A 56 -21.18 -8.11 -11.35
N VAL A 57 -19.92 -8.53 -11.20
CA VAL A 57 -18.75 -7.67 -11.31
C VAL A 57 -17.86 -8.22 -12.41
N ASP A 58 -17.46 -7.32 -13.33
CA ASP A 58 -16.54 -7.66 -14.41
C ASP A 58 -17.06 -8.81 -15.33
N THR A 59 -18.39 -8.90 -15.46
CA THR A 59 -19.05 -9.82 -16.39
C THR A 59 -20.52 -9.47 -16.55
N GLY A 60 -21.15 -9.97 -17.62
CA GLY A 60 -22.60 -9.99 -17.79
C GLY A 60 -23.21 -8.67 -18.25
N TYR A 61 -22.39 -7.65 -18.53
CA TYR A 61 -22.77 -6.36 -19.08
C TYR A 61 -23.75 -5.56 -18.21
N GLY A 62 -23.65 -5.74 -16.88
CA GLY A 62 -24.47 -5.06 -15.89
C GLY A 62 -23.83 -3.81 -15.30
N LYS A 63 -24.35 -3.41 -14.14
CA LYS A 63 -23.96 -2.22 -13.39
C LYS A 63 -22.46 -2.09 -13.09
N PHE A 64 -21.75 -3.18 -12.84
CA PHE A 64 -20.32 -3.19 -12.49
C PHE A 64 -19.47 -3.91 -13.54
N ASP A 65 -19.86 -3.75 -14.80
CA ASP A 65 -19.14 -4.23 -15.97
C ASP A 65 -18.90 -3.04 -16.91
N HIS A 66 -17.75 -3.02 -17.58
CA HIS A 66 -17.31 -1.91 -18.43
C HIS A 66 -17.03 -2.31 -19.88
N HIS A 67 -17.12 -3.59 -20.21
CA HIS A 67 -16.83 -4.17 -21.54
C HIS A 67 -17.69 -3.60 -22.70
N GLN A 68 -18.71 -2.80 -22.40
CA GLN A 68 -19.57 -2.11 -23.36
C GLN A 68 -18.99 -0.76 -23.84
N THR A 69 -17.89 -0.30 -23.25
CA THR A 69 -17.29 1.03 -23.49
C THR A 69 -15.76 0.94 -23.54
N ASP A 70 -15.11 1.97 -24.09
CA ASP A 70 -13.66 2.16 -24.05
C ASP A 70 -13.21 3.19 -22.98
N ASP A 71 -14.11 3.53 -22.05
CA ASP A 71 -13.82 4.46 -20.97
C ASP A 71 -12.66 3.96 -20.09
N PHE A 72 -11.86 4.90 -19.58
CA PHE A 72 -10.80 4.59 -18.62
C PHE A 72 -11.38 4.28 -17.23
N THR A 73 -11.96 3.08 -17.13
CA THR A 73 -12.63 2.51 -15.96
C THR A 73 -12.45 1.00 -15.93
N CYS A 74 -12.82 0.39 -14.81
CA CYS A 74 -12.84 -1.05 -14.62
C CYS A 74 -13.98 -1.39 -13.61
N GLY A 75 -14.41 -2.65 -13.51
CA GLY A 75 -15.44 -3.12 -12.59
C GLY A 75 -15.19 -2.72 -11.13
N ALA A 76 -13.94 -2.81 -10.66
CA ALA A 76 -13.58 -2.38 -9.32
C ALA A 76 -13.81 -0.88 -9.08
N LYS A 77 -13.54 -0.05 -10.08
CA LYS A 77 -13.78 1.40 -10.02
C LYS A 77 -15.27 1.72 -9.96
N LEU A 78 -16.08 1.05 -10.79
CA LEU A 78 -17.53 1.20 -10.76
C LEU A 78 -18.13 0.81 -9.40
N VAL A 79 -17.63 -0.28 -8.79
CA VAL A 79 -18.01 -0.66 -7.43
C VAL A 79 -17.63 0.41 -6.40
N LEU A 80 -16.40 0.93 -6.45
CA LEU A 80 -15.96 1.98 -5.51
C LEU A 80 -16.83 3.23 -5.63
N GLU A 81 -17.08 3.71 -6.84
CA GLU A 81 -17.92 4.88 -7.10
C GLU A 81 -19.33 4.70 -6.56
N TRP A 82 -19.91 3.52 -6.74
CA TRP A 82 -21.20 3.19 -6.16
C TRP A 82 -21.18 3.14 -4.62
N LEU A 83 -20.17 2.50 -4.02
CA LEU A 83 -20.05 2.44 -2.56
C LEU A 83 -19.89 3.83 -1.93
N ILE A 84 -19.20 4.75 -2.60
CA ILE A 84 -19.10 6.16 -2.19
C ILE A 84 -20.47 6.84 -2.29
N LYS A 85 -21.15 6.69 -3.44
CA LYS A 85 -22.46 7.30 -3.68
C LYS A 85 -23.52 6.86 -2.67
N GLU A 86 -23.52 5.60 -2.26
CA GLU A 86 -24.44 5.07 -1.24
C GLU A 86 -23.98 5.33 0.20
N GLY A 87 -22.82 5.97 0.40
CA GLY A 87 -22.31 6.34 1.72
C GLY A 87 -21.67 5.19 2.53
N TYR A 88 -21.34 4.06 1.89
CA TYR A 88 -20.59 2.96 2.51
C TYR A 88 -19.09 3.23 2.62
N VAL A 89 -18.57 4.07 1.72
CA VAL A 89 -17.16 4.49 1.68
C VAL A 89 -17.09 6.00 1.74
N ARG A 90 -16.15 6.54 2.51
CA ARG A 90 -15.89 7.98 2.56
C ARG A 90 -15.28 8.45 1.24
N GLU A 91 -15.81 9.55 0.70
CA GLU A 91 -15.28 10.13 -0.54
C GLU A 91 -13.81 10.55 -0.41
N ASP A 92 -13.33 10.93 0.77
CA ASP A 92 -11.96 11.40 1.00
C ASP A 92 -10.95 10.28 1.33
N ASP A 93 -11.31 9.01 1.15
CA ASP A 93 -10.36 7.89 1.32
C ASP A 93 -9.31 7.86 0.20
N LYS A 94 -8.23 8.63 0.40
CA LYS A 94 -7.09 8.72 -0.52
C LYS A 94 -6.40 7.38 -0.75
N ALA A 95 -6.37 6.50 0.25
CA ALA A 95 -5.69 5.21 0.14
C ALA A 95 -6.46 4.27 -0.79
N LEU A 96 -7.77 4.20 -0.62
CA LEU A 96 -8.64 3.38 -1.45
C LEU A 96 -8.69 3.89 -2.90
N LYS A 97 -8.79 5.21 -3.09
CA LYS A 97 -8.72 5.84 -4.42
C LYS A 97 -7.42 5.50 -5.15
N ARG A 98 -6.27 5.54 -4.47
CA ARG A 98 -4.97 5.17 -5.06
C ARG A 98 -4.87 3.69 -5.38
N LEU A 99 -5.45 2.81 -4.56
CA LEU A 99 -5.49 1.37 -4.81
C LEU A 99 -6.25 1.08 -6.09
N ILE A 100 -7.48 1.62 -6.20
CA ILE A 100 -8.35 1.38 -7.35
C ILE A 100 -7.83 2.04 -8.61
N GLU A 101 -7.19 3.21 -8.51
CA GLU A 101 -6.48 3.80 -9.65
C GLU A 101 -5.42 2.83 -10.23
N VAL A 102 -4.62 2.17 -9.38
CA VAL A 102 -3.64 1.17 -9.86
C VAL A 102 -4.33 -0.04 -10.47
N ALA A 103 -5.44 -0.53 -9.88
CA ALA A 103 -6.22 -1.62 -10.46
C ALA A 103 -6.76 -1.27 -11.85
N THR A 104 -7.31 -0.07 -12.04
CA THR A 104 -7.76 0.42 -13.36
C THR A 104 -6.61 0.53 -14.35
N GLN A 105 -5.42 0.96 -13.92
CA GLN A 105 -4.24 0.98 -14.80
C GLN A 105 -3.83 -0.41 -15.27
N LEU A 106 -3.86 -1.39 -14.36
CA LEU A 106 -3.53 -2.79 -14.66
C LEU A 106 -4.53 -3.43 -15.62
N ASP A 107 -5.83 -3.19 -15.41
CA ASP A 107 -6.90 -3.64 -16.29
C ASP A 107 -6.74 -3.09 -17.72
N HIS A 108 -6.27 -1.84 -17.84
CA HIS A 108 -5.95 -1.21 -19.13
C HIS A 108 -4.55 -1.56 -19.66
N GLY A 109 -3.86 -2.54 -19.06
CA GLY A 109 -2.56 -3.04 -19.48
C GLY A 109 -1.42 -2.02 -19.40
N TRP A 110 -1.53 -0.98 -18.57
CA TRP A 110 -0.52 0.09 -18.50
C TRP A 110 0.85 -0.42 -18.07
N ASP A 111 0.91 -1.49 -17.29
CA ASP A 111 2.16 -2.17 -16.92
C ASP A 111 2.97 -2.64 -18.14
N THR A 112 2.31 -2.97 -19.25
CA THR A 112 2.98 -3.45 -20.47
C THR A 112 3.47 -2.34 -21.41
N TYR A 113 2.99 -1.10 -21.29
CA TYR A 113 3.35 -0.03 -22.25
C TYR A 113 3.48 1.39 -21.71
N LYS A 114 2.88 1.74 -20.56
CA LYS A 114 2.97 3.07 -19.95
C LYS A 114 3.88 3.14 -18.74
N TRP A 115 3.96 2.08 -17.93
CA TRP A 115 4.86 2.04 -16.79
C TRP A 115 6.32 2.00 -17.26
N CYS A 116 7.21 2.63 -16.48
CA CYS A 116 8.62 2.71 -16.83
C CYS A 116 9.30 1.34 -16.76
N GLU A 117 10.36 1.13 -17.55
CA GLU A 117 11.14 -0.11 -17.49
C GLU A 117 10.30 -1.38 -17.66
N LYS A 118 9.25 -1.33 -18.49
CA LYS A 118 8.21 -2.36 -18.69
C LYS A 118 8.66 -3.83 -18.88
N ALA A 119 9.93 -4.08 -19.19
CA ALA A 119 10.50 -5.41 -19.39
C ALA A 119 11.39 -5.87 -18.22
N ASP A 120 11.35 -5.15 -17.10
CA ASP A 120 12.13 -5.45 -15.92
C ASP A 120 11.43 -6.49 -15.03
N ASP A 121 12.19 -7.53 -14.64
CA ASP A 121 11.73 -8.68 -13.85
C ASP A 121 11.10 -8.31 -12.49
N ARG A 122 11.23 -7.05 -12.04
CA ARG A 122 10.55 -6.57 -10.82
C ARG A 122 9.03 -6.64 -10.91
N TYR A 123 8.46 -6.59 -12.12
CA TYR A 123 7.02 -6.63 -12.31
C TYR A 123 6.42 -8.01 -12.00
N GLU A 124 7.20 -9.07 -12.06
CA GLU A 124 6.82 -10.46 -11.80
C GLU A 124 6.60 -10.69 -10.30
N PHE A 125 7.11 -9.78 -9.47
CA PHE A 125 6.82 -9.70 -8.05
C PHE A 125 5.56 -8.86 -7.73
N SER A 126 4.89 -8.33 -8.76
CA SER A 126 3.61 -7.63 -8.59
C SER A 126 2.47 -8.63 -8.41
N ILE A 127 1.54 -8.31 -7.52
CA ILE A 127 0.43 -9.19 -7.15
C ILE A 127 -0.39 -9.69 -8.36
N HIS A 128 -0.65 -8.85 -9.37
CA HIS A 128 -1.44 -9.23 -10.55
C HIS A 128 -0.67 -10.22 -11.45
N ASN A 129 0.65 -10.12 -11.52
CA ASN A 129 1.49 -11.09 -12.23
C ASN A 129 1.63 -12.40 -11.43
N ILE A 130 1.76 -12.32 -10.11
CA ILE A 130 1.75 -13.49 -9.23
C ILE A 130 0.42 -14.25 -9.36
N LEU A 131 -0.71 -13.57 -9.52
CA LEU A 131 -2.02 -14.19 -9.75
C LEU A 131 -2.00 -15.14 -10.96
N THR A 132 -1.33 -14.77 -12.05
CA THR A 132 -1.14 -15.65 -13.21
C THR A 132 -0.37 -16.92 -12.83
N GLY A 133 0.67 -16.80 -12.01
CA GLY A 133 1.38 -17.94 -11.45
C GLY A 133 0.49 -18.83 -10.57
N TRP A 134 -0.39 -18.24 -9.75
CA TRP A 134 -1.37 -18.99 -8.95
C TRP A 134 -2.36 -19.77 -9.81
N LYS A 135 -2.80 -19.21 -10.94
CA LYS A 135 -3.67 -19.89 -11.91
C LYS A 135 -3.02 -21.14 -12.50
N ILE A 136 -1.70 -21.12 -12.70
CA ILE A 136 -0.91 -22.27 -13.15
C ILE A 136 -0.76 -23.31 -12.03
N LEU A 137 -0.45 -22.88 -10.80
CA LEU A 137 -0.24 -23.78 -9.65
C LEU A 137 -1.52 -24.49 -9.20
N TYR A 138 -2.67 -23.82 -9.31
CA TYR A 138 -3.95 -24.35 -8.86
C TYR A 138 -5.01 -24.22 -9.96
N PRO A 139 -4.96 -25.00 -11.04
CA PRO A 139 -5.87 -24.83 -12.18
C PRO A 139 -7.35 -24.95 -11.77
N ARG A 140 -8.18 -24.02 -12.28
CA ARG A 140 -9.65 -23.99 -12.06
C ARG A 140 -10.06 -23.87 -10.58
N ALA A 141 -9.22 -23.22 -9.76
CA ALA A 141 -9.48 -23.00 -8.34
C ALA A 141 -9.86 -21.55 -8.07
N ASP A 142 -10.91 -21.05 -8.74
CA ASP A 142 -11.25 -19.63 -8.75
C ASP A 142 -11.46 -19.03 -7.35
N GLU A 143 -12.12 -19.76 -6.44
CA GLU A 143 -12.27 -19.35 -5.04
C GLU A 143 -10.93 -19.12 -4.34
N LYS A 144 -9.92 -19.94 -4.64
CA LYS A 144 -8.59 -19.85 -4.05
C LYS A 144 -7.84 -18.61 -4.53
N TYR A 145 -8.02 -18.23 -5.80
CA TYR A 145 -7.45 -17.01 -6.35
C TYR A 145 -8.02 -15.77 -5.65
N VAL A 146 -9.35 -15.74 -5.50
CA VAL A 146 -10.06 -14.66 -4.79
C VAL A 146 -9.63 -14.61 -3.33
N GLU A 147 -9.62 -15.74 -2.62
CA GLU A 147 -9.23 -15.79 -1.20
C GLU A 147 -7.80 -15.24 -0.98
N TRP A 148 -6.85 -15.64 -1.81
CA TRP A 148 -5.47 -15.16 -1.71
C TRP A 148 -5.37 -13.67 -2.03
N ALA A 149 -5.83 -13.26 -3.20
CA ALA A 149 -5.65 -11.88 -3.68
C ALA A 149 -6.43 -10.86 -2.83
N THR A 150 -7.62 -11.21 -2.30
CA THR A 150 -8.36 -10.30 -1.40
C THR A 150 -7.67 -10.07 -0.06
N ARG A 151 -6.90 -11.04 0.47
CA ARG A 151 -6.07 -10.82 1.66
C ARG A 151 -4.89 -9.90 1.37
N ASP A 152 -4.28 -10.04 0.20
CA ASP A 152 -3.16 -9.19 -0.19
C ASP A 152 -3.64 -7.76 -0.54
N LEU A 153 -4.85 -7.59 -1.10
CA LEU A 153 -5.50 -6.29 -1.26
C LEU A 153 -5.74 -5.58 0.08
N GLU A 154 -6.16 -6.31 1.12
CA GLU A 154 -6.27 -5.76 2.48
C GLU A 154 -4.92 -5.27 3.00
N ALA A 155 -3.84 -6.03 2.79
CA ALA A 155 -2.49 -5.63 3.16
C ALA A 155 -2.03 -4.39 2.38
N ILE A 156 -2.28 -4.34 1.07
CA ILE A 156 -1.96 -3.19 0.21
C ILE A 156 -2.73 -1.94 0.68
N TYR A 157 -4.01 -2.08 1.02
CA TYR A 157 -4.81 -0.97 1.53
C TYR A 157 -4.23 -0.41 2.84
N ILE A 158 -3.84 -1.27 3.79
CA ILE A 158 -3.16 -0.85 5.03
C ILE A 158 -1.84 -0.11 4.72
N LEU A 159 -1.03 -0.63 3.78
CA LEU A 159 0.23 0.02 3.37
C LEU A 159 -0.02 1.40 2.73
N LEU A 160 -1.07 1.55 1.91
CA LEU A 160 -1.45 2.82 1.32
C LEU A 160 -1.98 3.81 2.37
N GLN A 161 -2.75 3.35 3.37
CA GLN A 161 -3.16 4.19 4.49
C GLN A 161 -1.96 4.69 5.31
N LEU A 162 -0.97 3.83 5.55
CA LEU A 162 0.29 4.23 6.21
C LEU A 162 1.07 5.23 5.36
N LYS A 163 1.13 5.04 4.04
CA LYS A 163 1.79 5.95 3.10
C LYS A 163 1.11 7.32 3.07
N VAL A 164 -0.21 7.39 2.95
CA VAL A 164 -0.97 8.65 2.94
C VAL A 164 -0.73 9.43 4.23
N ARG A 165 -0.85 8.77 5.40
CA ARG A 165 -0.55 9.40 6.69
C ARG A 165 0.92 9.83 6.78
N ALA A 166 1.84 9.05 6.22
CA ALA A 166 3.25 9.41 6.21
C ALA A 166 3.51 10.68 5.40
N GLU A 167 2.86 10.85 4.24
CA GLU A 167 2.99 12.08 3.43
C GLU A 167 2.56 13.31 4.23
N GLU A 168 1.42 13.26 4.92
CA GLU A 168 0.91 14.34 5.78
C GLU A 168 1.86 14.62 6.95
N GLN A 169 2.31 13.58 7.66
CA GLN A 169 3.26 13.70 8.78
C GLN A 169 4.63 14.22 8.36
N ILE A 170 5.07 13.90 7.14
CA ILE A 170 6.30 14.45 6.59
C ILE A 170 6.12 15.94 6.39
N GLU A 171 5.03 16.42 5.79
CA GLU A 171 4.78 17.85 5.58
C GLU A 171 4.85 18.65 6.90
N GLU A 172 4.23 18.14 7.96
CA GLU A 172 4.21 18.73 9.30
C GLU A 172 5.52 18.56 10.09
N GLY A 173 6.38 17.63 9.67
CA GLY A 173 7.61 17.29 10.38
C GLY A 173 8.63 18.45 10.45
N LYS A 174 9.43 18.47 11.52
CA LYS A 174 10.47 19.48 11.75
C LYS A 174 11.53 19.43 10.63
N LYS A 175 11.53 20.44 9.76
CA LYS A 175 12.49 20.58 8.67
C LYS A 175 13.81 21.14 9.19
N PHE A 176 14.91 20.62 8.67
CA PHE A 176 16.26 21.11 8.97
C PHE A 176 17.18 20.97 7.76
N LYS A 177 18.38 21.55 7.83
CA LYS A 177 19.37 21.48 6.75
C LYS A 177 20.60 20.72 7.22
N THR A 178 21.06 19.79 6.40
CA THR A 178 22.34 19.08 6.60
C THR A 178 23.31 19.46 5.51
N ARG A 179 24.60 19.12 5.68
CA ARG A 179 25.60 19.28 4.61
C ARG A 179 25.28 18.48 3.33
N TRP A 180 24.44 17.45 3.42
CA TRP A 180 24.07 16.60 2.29
C TRP A 180 22.76 17.03 1.61
N GLY A 181 21.97 17.89 2.25
CA GLY A 181 20.66 18.33 1.74
C GLY A 181 19.58 18.44 2.81
N LYS A 182 18.32 18.47 2.37
CA LYS A 182 17.16 18.69 3.25
C LYS A 182 16.96 17.51 4.20
N GLY A 183 16.71 17.85 5.46
CA GLY A 183 16.38 16.93 6.53
C GLY A 183 14.94 17.10 7.03
N VAL A 184 14.35 16.03 7.55
CA VAL A 184 13.07 16.09 8.28
C VAL A 184 13.08 15.16 9.49
N ALA A 185 12.64 15.67 10.64
CA ALA A 185 12.46 14.90 11.86
C ALA A 185 10.98 14.83 12.24
N ILE A 186 10.50 13.62 12.55
CA ILE A 186 9.07 13.32 12.69
C ILE A 186 8.86 12.52 13.98
N TYR A 187 7.91 12.96 14.80
CA TYR A 187 7.49 12.26 16.01
C TYR A 187 6.24 11.43 15.71
N THR A 188 6.42 10.12 15.46
CA THR A 188 5.33 9.26 15.01
C THR A 188 5.64 7.78 15.23
N GLU A 189 4.60 6.97 15.42
CA GLU A 189 4.73 5.51 15.39
C GLU A 189 4.79 4.94 13.96
N ASN A 190 4.40 5.72 12.94
CA ASN A 190 4.36 5.29 11.55
C ASN A 190 5.78 5.18 10.96
N GLU A 191 6.27 3.96 10.72
CA GLU A 191 7.62 3.76 10.16
C GLU A 191 7.73 4.16 8.68
N SER A 192 6.61 4.19 7.95
CA SER A 192 6.61 4.49 6.51
C SER A 192 7.13 5.88 6.19
N VAL A 193 7.16 6.81 7.15
CA VAL A 193 7.75 8.15 6.97
C VAL A 193 9.20 8.12 6.53
N LEU A 194 9.97 7.12 6.96
CA LEU A 194 11.38 6.98 6.59
C LEU A 194 11.52 6.78 5.08
N ASP A 195 10.85 5.77 4.53
CA ASP A 195 10.96 5.42 3.11
C ASP A 195 10.25 6.44 2.22
N VAL A 196 9.08 6.95 2.65
CA VAL A 196 8.33 7.95 1.89
C VAL A 196 9.12 9.26 1.77
N ALA A 197 9.75 9.75 2.83
CA ALA A 197 10.53 10.97 2.75
C ALA A 197 11.79 10.78 1.88
N ILE A 198 12.49 9.64 1.98
CA ILE A 198 13.63 9.35 1.10
C ILE A 198 13.23 9.34 -0.38
N LYS A 199 12.08 8.72 -0.70
CA LYS A 199 11.50 8.75 -2.07
C LYS A 199 11.11 10.15 -2.54
N ASN A 200 10.87 11.08 -1.61
CA ASN A 200 10.59 12.50 -1.87
C ASN A 200 11.84 13.39 -1.74
N ASP A 201 13.02 12.85 -2.09
CA ASP A 201 14.30 13.54 -2.19
C ASP A 201 14.85 14.13 -0.87
N TYR A 202 14.42 13.66 0.30
CA TYR A 202 15.10 14.03 1.55
C TYR A 202 16.45 13.33 1.66
N ALA A 203 17.48 14.07 2.08
CA ALA A 203 18.81 13.51 2.29
C ALA A 203 18.87 12.72 3.60
N VAL A 204 18.23 13.24 4.65
CA VAL A 204 18.22 12.64 5.99
C VAL A 204 16.80 12.70 6.57
N VAL A 205 16.33 11.57 7.08
CA VAL A 205 15.00 11.45 7.68
C VAL A 205 15.15 10.82 9.06
N MET A 206 14.66 11.51 10.09
CA MET A 206 14.62 11.02 11.45
C MET A 206 13.18 10.75 11.86
N ARG A 207 12.95 9.57 12.44
CA ARG A 207 11.72 9.24 13.17
C ARG A 207 12.07 9.03 14.65
N LYS A 208 11.27 9.59 15.55
CA LYS A 208 11.23 9.19 16.95
C LYS A 208 9.85 8.62 17.29
N ASP A 209 9.85 7.42 17.85
CA ASP A 209 8.64 6.71 18.26
C ASP A 209 8.13 7.29 19.60
N PRO A 210 6.87 7.76 19.69
CA PRO A 210 6.34 8.36 20.91
C PRO A 210 6.14 7.36 22.05
N ASN A 211 5.87 6.09 21.72
CA ASN A 211 5.54 5.06 22.69
C ASN A 211 6.79 4.33 23.18
N ARG A 212 7.75 4.10 22.27
CA ARG A 212 8.97 3.33 22.57
C ARG A 212 10.21 4.21 22.81
N GLY A 213 10.16 5.49 22.44
CA GLY A 213 11.30 6.40 22.51
C GLY A 213 12.40 6.15 21.47
N ASN A 214 12.32 5.02 20.74
CA ASN A 214 13.28 4.61 19.73
C ASN A 214 13.47 5.68 18.65
N ILE A 215 14.72 5.87 18.24
CA ILE A 215 15.11 6.81 17.18
C ILE A 215 15.62 6.02 15.98
N ARG A 216 15.09 6.32 14.79
CA ARG A 216 15.56 5.74 13.54
C ARG A 216 15.87 6.84 12.56
N ILE A 217 17.05 6.79 11.98
CA ILE A 217 17.52 7.73 10.97
C ILE A 217 17.84 6.92 9.71
N THR A 218 17.16 7.27 8.63
CA THR A 218 17.43 6.77 7.28
C THR A 218 17.93 7.92 6.45
N ALA A 219 19.03 7.69 5.74
CA ALA A 219 19.59 8.64 4.80
C ALA A 219 19.63 8.07 3.38
N SER A 220 19.78 8.95 2.40
CA SER A 220 19.70 8.59 0.99
C SER A 220 21.09 8.39 0.38
N ASN A 221 21.30 7.24 -0.26
CA ASN A 221 22.52 6.96 -1.03
C ASN A 221 22.69 7.94 -2.20
N LYS A 222 21.60 8.49 -2.75
CA LYS A 222 21.63 9.48 -3.85
C LYS A 222 22.45 10.72 -3.49
N PHE A 223 22.45 11.10 -2.21
CA PHE A 223 23.19 12.27 -1.71
C PHE A 223 24.52 11.90 -1.04
N ASN A 224 24.98 10.64 -1.19
CA ASN A 224 26.23 10.14 -0.62
C ASN A 224 26.36 10.42 0.89
N VAL A 225 25.27 10.23 1.64
CA VAL A 225 25.25 10.50 3.09
C VAL A 225 26.09 9.47 3.85
N ASP A 226 26.86 9.95 4.83
CA ASP A 226 27.57 9.10 5.79
C ASP A 226 27.25 9.53 7.23
N LEU A 227 26.47 8.71 7.94
CA LEU A 227 26.04 9.00 9.32
C LEU A 227 27.07 8.60 10.37
N THR A 228 28.33 8.28 10.02
CA THR A 228 29.37 7.91 10.98
C THR A 228 29.60 9.00 12.01
N SER A 229 29.69 10.27 11.58
CA SER A 229 29.89 11.38 12.52
C SER A 229 28.70 11.57 13.45
N ALA A 230 27.47 11.50 12.91
CA ALA A 230 26.24 11.56 13.71
C ALA A 230 26.13 10.40 14.73
N TYR A 231 26.56 9.19 14.34
CA TYR A 231 26.58 8.03 15.22
C TYR A 231 27.53 8.22 16.40
N GLU A 232 28.77 8.66 16.17
CA GLU A 232 29.72 8.88 17.26
C GLU A 232 29.25 9.99 18.21
N MET A 233 28.73 11.11 17.67
CA MET A 233 28.16 12.19 18.49
C MET A 233 26.96 11.71 19.33
N ALA A 234 26.05 10.92 18.76
CA ALA A 234 24.89 10.40 19.47
C ALA A 234 25.28 9.41 20.58
N LYS A 235 26.29 8.57 20.32
CA LYS A 235 26.84 7.62 21.29
C LYS A 235 27.58 8.32 22.43
N GLU A 236 28.32 9.38 22.13
CA GLU A 236 28.98 10.21 23.16
C GLU A 236 27.96 10.91 24.06
N LYS A 237 26.89 11.48 23.46
CA LYS A 237 25.86 12.23 24.19
C LYS A 237 24.92 11.32 25.00
N ASP A 238 24.70 10.08 24.56
CA ASP A 238 23.89 9.08 25.28
C ASP A 238 24.56 7.69 25.26
N PRO A 239 25.58 7.46 26.10
CA PRO A 239 26.38 6.22 26.09
C PRO A 239 25.63 5.00 26.62
N GLN A 240 24.47 5.19 27.24
CA GLN A 240 23.64 4.09 27.77
C GLN A 240 22.63 3.57 26.73
N ALA A 241 22.39 4.34 25.68
CA ALA A 241 21.53 3.93 24.58
C ALA A 241 22.22 2.93 23.65
N THR A 242 21.43 2.02 23.08
CA THR A 242 21.95 1.06 22.11
C THR A 242 21.84 1.65 20.71
N TRP A 243 22.92 2.26 20.24
CA TRP A 243 23.05 2.75 18.87
C TRP A 243 23.64 1.69 17.94
N PHE A 244 23.14 1.62 16.72
CA PHE A 244 23.63 0.75 15.67
C PHE A 244 23.70 1.52 14.35
N LEU A 245 24.90 1.62 13.78
CA LEU A 245 25.12 2.13 12.44
C LEU A 245 25.31 0.94 11.48
N HIS A 246 24.46 0.84 10.46
CA HIS A 246 24.61 -0.17 9.42
C HIS A 246 25.90 0.05 8.61
N ALA A 247 26.48 -1.02 8.07
CA ALA A 247 27.73 -0.95 7.31
C ALA A 247 27.65 -0.02 6.08
N SER A 248 26.45 0.17 5.52
CA SER A 248 26.20 1.14 4.44
C SER A 248 26.27 2.61 4.87
N LYS A 249 26.42 2.90 6.16
CA LYS A 249 26.51 4.25 6.75
C LYS A 249 25.27 5.14 6.63
N VAL A 250 24.23 4.71 5.91
CA VAL A 250 22.98 5.47 5.72
C VAL A 250 21.83 5.05 6.64
N LEU A 251 22.03 4.07 7.52
CA LEU A 251 20.99 3.62 8.47
C LEU A 251 21.55 3.67 9.89
N LEU A 252 21.09 4.65 10.68
CA LEU A 252 21.42 4.80 12.09
C LEU A 252 20.19 4.49 12.93
N ARG A 253 20.29 3.49 13.81
CA ARG A 253 19.14 2.94 14.54
C ARG A 253 19.42 2.93 16.03
N ASN A 254 18.41 3.31 16.79
CA ASN A 254 18.31 3.14 18.23
C ASN A 254 16.97 2.45 18.53
N GLY A 255 17.06 1.16 18.86
CA GLY A 255 15.91 0.28 19.01
C GLY A 255 15.57 -0.49 17.73
N SER A 256 15.13 -1.73 17.92
CA SER A 256 14.67 -2.64 16.86
C SER A 256 13.73 -3.67 17.46
N ASN A 257 12.63 -3.97 16.78
CA ASN A 257 11.74 -5.06 17.18
C ASN A 257 12.43 -6.44 17.12
N ARG A 258 13.56 -6.52 16.42
CA ARG A 258 14.37 -7.73 16.29
C ARG A 258 15.36 -7.92 17.45
N ASN A 259 15.57 -6.91 18.29
CA ASN A 259 16.40 -7.03 19.49
C ASN A 259 15.68 -6.38 20.68
N PRO A 260 14.96 -7.17 21.50
CA PRO A 260 14.15 -6.64 22.60
C PRO A 260 14.97 -6.07 23.76
N THR A 261 16.30 -6.30 23.79
CA THR A 261 17.18 -5.82 24.86
C THR A 261 17.78 -4.43 24.58
N MET A 262 17.49 -3.84 23.41
CA MET A 262 17.98 -2.51 23.07
C MET A 262 17.40 -1.44 24.00
N LYS A 263 18.26 -0.51 24.42
CA LYS A 263 17.89 0.64 25.24
C LYS A 263 17.63 1.85 24.34
N ALA A 264 16.40 2.36 24.39
CA ALA A 264 16.01 3.59 23.70
C ALA A 264 16.82 4.78 24.23
N SER A 265 17.16 5.70 23.33
CA SER A 265 17.90 6.91 23.66
C SER A 265 17.00 7.94 24.34
N LYS A 266 17.57 8.66 25.29
CA LYS A 266 16.93 9.80 25.96
C LYS A 266 17.01 11.09 25.14
N LEU A 267 17.83 11.12 24.09
CA LEU A 267 18.00 12.31 23.25
C LEU A 267 16.66 12.76 22.66
N THR A 268 16.34 14.03 22.83
CA THR A 268 15.15 14.66 22.26
C THR A 268 15.25 14.75 20.73
N ILE A 269 14.14 15.10 20.07
CA ILE A 269 14.18 15.37 18.63
C ILE A 269 15.13 16.50 18.32
N ASP A 270 15.10 17.58 19.10
CA ASP A 270 15.91 18.76 18.85
C ASP A 270 17.40 18.47 19.00
N GLU A 271 17.78 17.74 20.04
CA GLU A 271 19.17 17.34 20.24
C GLU A 271 19.70 16.44 19.11
N MET A 272 18.88 15.55 18.57
CA MET A 272 19.27 14.74 17.42
C MET A 272 19.32 15.53 16.13
N VAL A 273 18.41 16.49 15.93
CA VAL A 273 18.47 17.40 14.79
C VAL A 273 19.77 18.19 14.83
N GLU A 274 20.16 18.75 15.99
CA GLU A 274 21.44 19.45 16.14
C GLU A 274 22.65 18.58 15.82
N ILE A 275 22.62 17.30 16.21
CA ILE A 275 23.67 16.33 15.83
C ILE A 275 23.71 16.17 14.30
N LEU A 276 22.56 16.01 13.65
CA LEU A 276 22.47 15.80 12.20
C LEU A 276 22.83 17.05 11.39
N GLU A 277 22.61 18.25 11.92
CA GLU A 277 23.01 19.51 11.29
C GLU A 277 24.54 19.72 11.33
N LYS A 278 25.21 19.20 12.37
CA LYS A 278 26.67 19.33 12.57
C LYS A 278 27.50 18.20 11.92
N ALA A 279 26.86 17.07 11.64
CA ALA A 279 27.51 15.83 11.17
C ALA A 279 27.97 15.86 9.71
#